data_AF-A0AA42ZY92-F1
#
_entry.id   AF-A0AA42ZY92-F1
#
_cell.length_a   1.000
_cell.length_b   1.000
_cell.length_c   1.000
_cell.angle_alpha   90.00
_cell.angle_beta   90.00
_cell.angle_gamma   90.00
#
_symmetry.space_group_name_H-M   'P 1'
#
loop_
_entity.id
_entity.type
_entity.pdbx_description
1 polymer ?
#
loop_
_entity_poly.entity_id
_entity_poly.type
_entity_poly.pdbx_seq_one_letter_code
_entity_poly.pdbx_strand_id
1 'polypeptide(L)'
;MRKSILFCLVLLIFNPIIVVGQQGNQNVGELDSNEESTLVFLREEEKLARDAYFSMHELWGKPIFSNISESEQKHMDAMLKKLVLFEIEDPVSSNEPGKFSNPQLDQLYDDLLDSGSDSLLDAYQMGAFIEEMSIQELLMAIEETDEPPLMNAYSNVLAGSRNHLRAFVGHIEAMGIDYSAQYLGQDEVDDIVGDFALEPAEGFVINRGLNDAWFNPETGGQGFFITVYPEPELLFLGWVTFDTERPNEEVTAKLGGPGQRWLTAQGTFAGSQAELTITNTTEGVFDSDTPQVASESFGSILLQFDNCASGIVIYDIPSLQLTGSIPIRRVAPDQPGLCTNAQEPSP
;
A
#
# COMPACT_ATOMS: atom_id res chain seq x y z
N MET A 1 -1.08 -52.78 -65.71
CA MET A 1 0.26 -52.38 -66.20
C MET A 1 0.65 -51.08 -65.52
N ARG A 2 1.87 -51.05 -64.95
CA ARG A 2 2.44 -50.05 -64.02
C ARG A 2 2.44 -48.61 -64.54
N LYS A 3 2.38 -47.65 -63.60
CA LYS A 3 3.20 -46.41 -63.53
C LYS A 3 2.89 -45.72 -62.18
N SER A 4 3.68 -45.99 -61.14
CA SER A 4 4.83 -45.18 -60.68
C SER A 4 4.38 -43.92 -59.93
N ILE A 5 4.35 -44.04 -58.60
CA ILE A 5 4.13 -43.00 -57.61
C ILE A 5 5.41 -42.17 -57.51
N LEU A 6 5.33 -40.88 -57.80
CA LEU A 6 6.39 -39.90 -57.52
C LEU A 6 5.93 -39.04 -56.34
N PHE A 7 6.56 -39.28 -55.20
CA PHE A 7 6.37 -38.54 -53.95
C PHE A 7 7.06 -37.18 -54.10
N CYS A 8 6.28 -36.09 -54.13
CA CYS A 8 6.82 -34.73 -54.12
C CYS A 8 6.90 -34.28 -52.65
N LEU A 9 8.13 -34.26 -52.11
CA LEU A 9 8.43 -33.78 -50.76
C LEU A 9 8.41 -32.24 -50.80
N VAL A 10 7.34 -31.63 -50.29
CA VAL A 10 7.28 -30.18 -50.07
C VAL A 10 8.11 -29.85 -48.83
N LEU A 11 9.27 -29.23 -49.03
CA LEU A 11 10.05 -28.59 -47.97
C LEU A 11 9.26 -27.38 -47.44
N LEU A 12 8.62 -27.54 -46.28
CA LEU A 12 8.08 -26.43 -45.49
C LEU A 12 9.26 -25.73 -44.81
N ILE A 13 9.61 -24.54 -45.31
CA ILE A 13 10.55 -23.63 -44.68
C ILE A 13 9.82 -22.99 -43.50
N PHE A 14 10.07 -23.48 -42.28
CA PHE A 14 9.67 -22.78 -41.06
C PHE A 14 10.53 -21.52 -40.95
N ASN A 15 9.99 -20.35 -41.32
CA ASN A 15 10.51 -19.07 -40.84
C ASN A 15 10.07 -18.95 -39.37
N PRO A 16 10.98 -18.88 -38.39
CA PRO A 16 10.57 -18.46 -37.06
C PRO A 16 10.13 -17.00 -37.19
N ILE A 17 8.84 -16.75 -36.91
CA ILE A 17 8.40 -15.40 -36.56
C ILE A 17 9.09 -15.11 -35.24
N ILE A 18 10.20 -14.37 -35.31
CA ILE A 18 10.74 -13.70 -34.13
C ILE A 18 9.70 -12.64 -33.79
N VAL A 19 8.87 -12.92 -32.79
CA VAL A 19 8.16 -11.86 -32.07
C VAL A 19 9.25 -11.12 -31.33
N VAL A 20 9.82 -10.11 -31.98
CA VAL A 20 10.48 -9.02 -31.25
C VAL A 20 9.33 -8.36 -30.51
N GLY A 21 9.17 -8.67 -29.23
CA GLY A 21 8.45 -7.79 -28.34
C GLY A 21 9.13 -6.45 -28.46
N GLN A 22 8.45 -5.45 -29.04
CA GLN A 22 8.81 -4.08 -28.76
C GLN A 22 8.57 -3.92 -27.26
N GLN A 23 9.61 -4.13 -26.46
CA GLN A 23 9.74 -3.34 -25.25
C GLN A 23 9.69 -1.90 -25.75
N GLY A 24 8.56 -1.24 -25.48
CA GLY A 24 8.51 0.20 -25.63
C GLY A 24 9.70 0.74 -24.87
N ASN A 25 10.62 1.34 -25.60
CA ASN A 25 11.73 2.10 -25.02
C ASN A 25 11.09 3.33 -24.37
N GLN A 26 10.47 3.12 -23.21
CA GLN A 26 10.15 4.21 -22.30
C GLN A 26 11.50 4.81 -21.95
N ASN A 27 11.70 6.08 -22.30
CA ASN A 27 12.87 6.80 -21.86
C ASN A 27 12.71 6.93 -20.34
N VAL A 28 13.34 6.04 -19.58
CA VAL A 28 13.08 5.88 -18.14
C VAL A 28 13.77 6.96 -17.31
N GLY A 29 14.43 7.93 -17.95
CA GLY A 29 15.32 8.85 -17.26
C GLY A 29 16.70 8.26 -17.03
N GLU A 30 17.66 9.10 -16.63
CA GLU A 30 19.00 8.68 -16.21
C GLU A 30 19.22 9.24 -14.81
N LEU A 31 19.40 8.36 -13.83
CA LEU A 31 19.57 8.77 -12.45
C LEU A 31 20.88 9.53 -12.27
N ASP A 32 20.84 10.60 -11.49
CA ASP A 32 22.05 11.19 -10.95
C ASP A 32 22.59 10.39 -9.75
N SER A 33 23.80 10.76 -9.29
CA SER A 33 24.46 10.03 -8.19
C SER A 33 23.70 10.12 -6.87
N ASN A 34 22.94 11.20 -6.64
CA ASN A 34 22.16 11.34 -5.42
C ASN A 34 20.95 10.42 -5.50
N GLU A 35 20.20 10.43 -6.60
CA GLU A 35 19.03 9.54 -6.80
C GLU A 35 19.40 8.07 -6.70
N GLU A 36 20.54 7.65 -7.28
CA GLU A 36 21.06 6.29 -7.13
C GLU A 36 21.34 5.96 -5.66
N SER A 37 22.03 6.85 -4.94
CA SER A 37 22.37 6.63 -3.53
C SER A 37 21.14 6.57 -2.62
N THR A 38 20.15 7.42 -2.88
CA THR A 38 18.88 7.48 -2.15
C THR A 38 18.06 6.21 -2.39
N LEU A 39 17.96 5.74 -3.63
CA LEU A 39 17.26 4.48 -3.93
C LEU A 39 17.92 3.26 -3.25
N VAL A 40 19.25 3.22 -3.23
CA VAL A 40 20.01 2.17 -2.52
C VAL A 40 19.79 2.24 -1.02
N PHE A 41 19.78 3.44 -0.44
CA PHE A 41 19.51 3.65 0.97
C PHE A 41 18.09 3.21 1.36
N LEU A 42 17.06 3.72 0.67
CA LEU A 42 15.66 3.38 0.94
C LEU A 42 15.41 1.87 0.82
N ARG A 43 16.05 1.18 -0.13
CA ARG A 43 15.96 -0.29 -0.22
C ARG A 43 16.37 -1.01 1.08
N GLU A 44 17.42 -0.56 1.75
CA GLU A 44 17.87 -1.15 3.02
C GLU A 44 17.12 -0.59 4.23
N GLU A 45 16.61 0.63 4.16
CA GLU A 45 15.78 1.23 5.20
C GLU A 45 14.43 0.48 5.35
N GLU A 46 13.73 0.21 4.25
CA GLU A 46 12.50 -0.61 4.26
C GLU A 46 12.78 -2.03 4.79
N LYS A 47 14.00 -2.55 4.55
CA LYS A 47 14.44 -3.83 5.13
C LYS A 47 14.61 -3.73 6.64
N LEU A 48 15.17 -2.62 7.14
CA LEU A 48 15.33 -2.38 8.57
C LEU A 48 13.97 -2.34 9.26
N ALA A 49 13.00 -1.63 8.70
CA ALA A 49 11.62 -1.60 9.20
C ALA A 49 11.01 -3.01 9.21
N ARG A 50 11.04 -3.72 8.07
CA ARG A 50 10.55 -5.10 7.96
C ARG A 50 11.13 -6.01 9.04
N ASP A 51 12.45 -6.03 9.15
CA ASP A 51 13.18 -6.93 10.04
C ASP A 51 12.92 -6.59 11.52
N ALA A 52 12.91 -5.29 11.88
CA ALA A 52 12.61 -4.84 13.23
C ALA A 52 11.19 -5.24 13.65
N TYR A 53 10.20 -5.05 12.76
CA TYR A 53 8.82 -5.46 13.01
C TYR A 53 8.66 -6.97 13.07
N PHE A 54 9.35 -7.72 12.23
CA PHE A 54 9.38 -9.18 12.34
C PHE A 54 9.89 -9.63 13.72
N SER A 55 10.99 -9.04 14.20
CA SER A 55 11.52 -9.32 15.54
C SER A 55 10.60 -8.90 16.66
N MET A 56 9.93 -7.75 16.57
CA MET A 56 8.95 -7.31 17.58
C MET A 56 7.71 -8.20 17.58
N HIS A 57 7.28 -8.73 16.44
CA HIS A 57 6.21 -9.71 16.39
C HIS A 57 6.59 -11.00 17.11
N GLU A 58 7.79 -11.54 16.85
CA GLU A 58 8.29 -12.74 17.53
C GLU A 58 8.38 -12.56 19.05
N LEU A 59 8.75 -11.36 19.51
CA LEU A 59 8.89 -11.06 20.94
C LEU A 59 7.54 -10.82 21.63
N TRP A 60 6.67 -10.00 21.05
CA TRP A 60 5.46 -9.50 21.71
C TRP A 60 4.17 -10.17 21.26
N GLY A 61 4.18 -10.89 20.13
CA GLY A 61 3.02 -11.60 19.56
C GLY A 61 1.88 -10.67 19.13
N LYS A 62 2.16 -9.39 18.87
CA LYS A 62 1.14 -8.41 18.48
C LYS A 62 0.95 -8.38 16.96
N PRO A 63 -0.31 -8.46 16.46
CA PRO A 63 -0.59 -8.46 15.03
C PRO A 63 -0.09 -7.23 14.26
N ILE A 64 -0.11 -6.04 14.88
CA ILE A 64 0.38 -4.82 14.22
C ILE A 64 1.79 -5.01 13.64
N PHE A 65 2.71 -5.60 14.40
CA PHE A 65 4.08 -5.80 13.93
C PHE A 65 4.16 -6.77 12.74
N SER A 66 3.42 -7.88 12.74
CA SER A 66 3.41 -8.78 11.58
C SER A 66 2.78 -8.14 10.36
N ASN A 67 1.69 -7.40 10.55
CA ASN A 67 0.96 -6.75 9.46
C ASN A 67 1.82 -5.69 8.77
N ILE A 68 2.46 -4.85 9.57
CA ILE A 68 3.34 -3.79 9.05
C ILE A 68 4.59 -4.41 8.44
N SER A 69 5.21 -5.43 9.06
CA SER A 69 6.33 -6.17 8.45
C SER A 69 5.99 -6.73 7.06
N GLU A 70 4.79 -7.27 6.85
CA GLU A 70 4.33 -7.70 5.52
C GLU A 70 4.11 -6.53 4.55
N SER A 71 3.73 -5.36 5.06
CA SER A 71 3.66 -4.11 4.28
C SER A 71 5.06 -3.65 3.86
N GLU A 72 6.03 -3.65 4.77
CA GLU A 72 7.42 -3.29 4.50
C GLU A 72 8.07 -4.22 3.47
N GLN A 73 7.71 -5.49 3.45
CA GLN A 73 8.14 -6.38 2.37
C GLN A 73 7.67 -5.89 0.99
N LYS A 74 6.47 -5.30 0.90
CA LYS A 74 5.97 -4.73 -0.36
C LYS A 74 6.69 -3.43 -0.71
N HIS A 75 7.03 -2.60 0.28
CA HIS A 75 7.85 -1.40 0.06
C HIS A 75 9.26 -1.76 -0.43
N MET A 76 9.91 -2.72 0.24
CA MET A 76 11.14 -3.36 -0.21
C MET A 76 11.05 -3.83 -1.67
N ASP A 77 10.01 -4.57 -2.02
CA ASP A 77 9.79 -5.08 -3.39
C ASP A 77 9.57 -3.94 -4.39
N ALA A 78 8.95 -2.83 -3.96
CA ALA A 78 8.79 -1.64 -4.78
C ALA A 78 10.14 -0.98 -5.08
N MET A 79 11.02 -0.82 -4.08
CA MET A 79 12.38 -0.29 -4.28
C MET A 79 13.22 -1.21 -5.17
N LEU A 80 13.15 -2.54 -4.97
CA LEU A 80 13.85 -3.51 -5.81
C LEU A 80 13.44 -3.41 -7.28
N LYS A 81 12.15 -3.21 -7.57
CA LYS A 81 11.68 -3.01 -8.95
C LYS A 81 12.31 -1.77 -9.58
N LYS A 82 12.62 -0.73 -8.81
CA LYS A 82 13.30 0.48 -9.31
C LYS A 82 14.80 0.25 -9.50
N LEU A 83 15.46 -0.45 -8.58
CA LEU A 83 16.86 -0.85 -8.76
C LEU A 83 17.03 -1.65 -10.06
N VAL A 84 16.15 -2.62 -10.32
CA VAL A 84 16.13 -3.40 -11.56
C VAL A 84 15.85 -2.52 -12.79
N LEU A 85 14.91 -1.56 -12.67
CA LEU A 85 14.53 -0.67 -13.77
C LEU A 85 15.69 0.23 -14.22
N PHE A 86 16.49 0.72 -13.27
CA PHE A 86 17.64 1.59 -13.52
C PHE A 86 18.98 0.84 -13.57
N GLU A 87 18.95 -0.49 -13.60
CA GLU A 87 20.13 -1.36 -13.69
C GLU A 87 21.16 -1.18 -12.54
N ILE A 88 20.69 -0.85 -11.34
CA ILE A 88 21.49 -0.71 -10.12
C ILE A 88 21.56 -2.06 -9.37
N GLU A 89 22.73 -2.37 -8.80
CA GLU A 89 22.93 -3.58 -7.99
C GLU A 89 22.13 -3.51 -6.67
N ASP A 90 21.43 -4.60 -6.29
CA ASP A 90 20.66 -4.64 -5.04
C ASP A 90 21.63 -4.67 -3.83
N PRO A 91 21.57 -3.70 -2.91
CA PRO A 91 22.42 -3.71 -1.71
C PRO A 91 22.09 -4.85 -0.74
N VAL A 92 20.90 -5.46 -0.86
CA VAL A 92 20.46 -6.55 0.01
C VAL A 92 21.08 -7.87 -0.46
N SER A 93 22.34 -8.07 -0.08
CA SER A 93 23.10 -9.29 -0.41
C SER A 93 22.68 -10.54 0.38
N SER A 94 22.02 -10.33 1.53
CA SER A 94 21.44 -11.37 2.37
C SER A 94 20.05 -10.95 2.83
N ASN A 95 19.08 -11.85 2.71
CA ASN A 95 17.73 -11.62 3.24
C ASN A 95 17.58 -12.10 4.69
N GLU A 96 18.68 -12.42 5.37
CA GLU A 96 18.67 -12.70 6.82
C GLU A 96 18.30 -11.43 7.60
N PRO A 97 17.43 -11.53 8.64
CA PRO A 97 17.12 -10.40 9.51
C PRO A 97 18.36 -9.82 10.19
N GLY A 98 18.44 -8.50 10.29
CA GLY A 98 19.54 -7.83 11.00
C GLY A 98 20.89 -7.88 10.29
N LYS A 99 20.88 -7.94 8.95
CA LYS A 99 22.09 -7.91 8.11
C LYS A 99 21.94 -6.83 7.05
N PHE A 100 22.82 -5.83 7.09
CA PHE A 100 22.80 -4.69 6.18
C PHE A 100 24.19 -4.45 5.58
N SER A 101 24.21 -4.00 4.33
CA SER A 101 25.43 -3.54 3.66
C SER A 101 25.80 -2.13 4.16
N ASN A 102 24.82 -1.28 4.45
CA ASN A 102 25.02 0.01 5.09
C ASN A 102 25.32 -0.14 6.59
N PRO A 103 26.52 0.24 7.07
CA PRO A 103 26.91 0.08 8.47
C PRO A 103 26.12 0.97 9.44
N GLN A 104 25.51 2.07 8.96
CA GLN A 104 24.65 2.91 9.79
C GLN A 104 23.31 2.23 10.06
N LEU A 105 22.71 1.58 9.06
CA LEU A 105 21.49 0.81 9.22
C LEU A 105 21.72 -0.47 10.03
N ASP A 106 22.89 -1.11 9.89
CA ASP A 106 23.28 -2.25 10.71
C ASP A 106 23.32 -1.88 12.20
N GLN A 107 23.96 -0.76 12.55
CA GLN A 107 23.99 -0.28 13.94
C GLN A 107 22.61 0.18 14.42
N LEU A 108 21.87 0.92 13.58
CA LEU A 108 20.54 1.41 13.94
C LEU A 108 19.58 0.26 14.24
N TYR A 109 19.64 -0.84 13.47
CA TYR A 109 18.84 -2.03 13.74
C TYR A 109 19.12 -2.62 15.13
N ASP A 110 20.39 -2.76 15.52
CA ASP A 110 20.76 -3.25 16.84
C ASP A 110 20.23 -2.33 17.95
N ASP A 111 20.38 -1.02 17.79
CA ASP A 111 19.90 -0.02 18.76
C ASP A 111 18.36 -0.05 18.89
N LEU A 112 17.64 -0.22 17.78
CA LEU A 112 16.18 -0.34 17.75
C LEU A 112 15.70 -1.62 18.43
N LEU A 113 16.35 -2.76 18.18
CA LEU A 113 16.00 -4.01 18.85
C LEU A 113 16.21 -3.94 20.36
N ASP A 114 17.32 -3.35 20.79
CA ASP A 114 17.59 -3.16 22.21
C ASP A 114 16.50 -2.30 22.86
N SER A 115 16.14 -1.17 22.24
CA SER A 115 15.06 -0.29 22.74
C SER A 115 13.69 -0.95 22.71
N GLY A 116 13.28 -1.53 21.59
CA GLY A 116 11.95 -2.14 21.42
C GLY A 116 11.72 -3.39 22.26
N SER A 117 12.79 -4.00 22.80
CA SER A 117 12.70 -5.18 23.65
C SER A 117 12.42 -4.88 25.12
N ASP A 118 12.52 -3.61 25.56
CA ASP A 118 12.37 -3.23 26.97
C ASP A 118 10.93 -3.38 27.48
N SER A 119 9.96 -2.91 26.69
CA SER A 119 8.54 -3.08 26.96
C SER A 119 7.70 -3.01 25.69
N LEU A 120 6.43 -3.41 25.78
CA LEU A 120 5.51 -3.28 24.65
C LEU A 120 5.30 -1.81 24.24
N LEU A 121 5.35 -0.87 25.20
CA LEU A 121 5.29 0.56 24.88
C LEU A 121 6.52 0.98 24.09
N ASP A 122 7.71 0.55 24.52
CA ASP A 122 8.97 0.87 23.83
C ASP A 122 8.99 0.26 22.42
N ALA A 123 8.37 -0.91 22.22
CA ALA A 123 8.18 -1.51 20.89
C ALA A 123 7.28 -0.67 19.98
N TYR A 124 6.19 -0.09 20.51
CA TYR A 124 5.35 0.82 19.74
C TYR A 124 6.04 2.16 19.46
N GLN A 125 6.79 2.69 20.43
CA GLN A 125 7.60 3.90 20.23
C GLN A 125 8.71 3.68 19.20
N MET A 126 9.36 2.51 19.22
CA MET A 126 10.32 2.10 18.20
C MET A 126 9.67 2.09 16.80
N GLY A 127 8.47 1.53 16.69
CA GLY A 127 7.72 1.56 15.42
C GLY A 127 7.41 2.97 14.95
N ALA A 128 6.83 3.81 15.81
CA ALA A 128 6.55 5.19 15.45
C ALA A 128 7.83 5.98 15.06
N PHE A 129 8.96 5.73 15.74
CA PHE A 129 10.25 6.33 15.39
C PHE A 129 10.74 5.92 14.00
N ILE A 130 10.66 4.63 13.65
CA ILE A 130 11.05 4.14 12.32
C ILE A 130 10.20 4.81 11.25
N GLU A 131 8.88 4.92 11.46
CA GLU A 131 7.99 5.55 10.48
C GLU A 131 8.23 7.06 10.34
N GLU A 132 8.52 7.78 11.42
CA GLU A 132 8.90 9.18 11.33
C GLU A 132 10.19 9.40 10.53
N MET A 133 11.19 8.54 10.72
CA MET A 133 12.44 8.56 9.94
C MET A 133 12.16 8.31 8.46
N SER A 134 11.42 7.23 8.15
CA SER A 134 11.03 6.87 6.78
C SER A 134 10.27 8.00 6.08
N ILE A 135 9.31 8.62 6.77
CA ILE A 135 8.56 9.76 6.24
C ILE A 135 9.50 10.92 5.86
N GLN A 136 10.47 11.26 6.71
CA GLN A 136 11.39 12.36 6.40
C GLN A 136 12.28 12.02 5.20
N GLU A 137 12.87 10.82 5.16
CA GLU A 137 13.74 10.37 4.08
C GLU A 137 12.97 10.32 2.74
N LEU A 138 11.74 9.83 2.74
CA LEU A 138 10.88 9.79 1.56
C LEU A 138 10.47 11.18 1.08
N LEU A 139 10.16 12.11 2.00
CA LEU A 139 9.85 13.50 1.62
C LEU A 139 11.05 14.17 0.96
N MET A 140 12.27 13.98 1.49
CA MET A 140 13.50 14.47 0.87
C MET A 140 13.73 13.82 -0.50
N ALA A 141 13.58 12.51 -0.61
CA ALA A 141 13.75 11.77 -1.87
C ALA A 141 12.76 12.23 -2.96
N ILE A 142 11.52 12.52 -2.58
CA ILE A 142 10.48 13.07 -3.46
C ILE A 142 10.83 14.49 -3.91
N GLU A 143 11.40 15.33 -3.05
CA GLU A 143 11.79 16.70 -3.43
C GLU A 143 13.00 16.71 -4.37
N GLU A 144 13.92 15.76 -4.21
CA GLU A 144 15.18 15.71 -4.97
C GLU A 144 15.05 15.10 -6.37
N THR A 145 14.16 14.12 -6.56
CA THR A 145 14.05 13.40 -7.85
C THR A 145 13.16 14.14 -8.85
N ASP A 146 13.57 14.15 -10.12
CA ASP A 146 12.70 14.54 -11.24
C ASP A 146 12.17 13.35 -12.05
N GLU A 147 12.51 12.13 -11.61
CA GLU A 147 12.19 10.90 -12.32
C GLU A 147 10.82 10.34 -11.92
N PRO A 148 9.81 10.37 -12.81
CA PRO A 148 8.46 9.94 -12.47
C PRO A 148 8.36 8.52 -11.90
N PRO A 149 9.16 7.53 -12.37
CA PRO A 149 9.16 6.20 -11.78
C PRO A 149 9.58 6.17 -10.31
N LEU A 150 10.53 7.02 -9.87
CA LEU A 150 10.99 7.11 -8.48
C LEU A 150 10.00 7.89 -7.64
N MET A 151 9.58 9.07 -8.11
CA MET A 151 8.56 9.91 -7.49
C MET A 151 7.30 9.11 -7.11
N ASN A 152 6.81 8.29 -8.05
CA ASN A 152 5.67 7.42 -7.81
C ASN A 152 5.98 6.32 -6.79
N ALA A 153 7.17 5.73 -6.81
CA ALA A 153 7.54 4.69 -5.84
C ALA A 153 7.56 5.27 -4.42
N TYR A 154 8.29 6.36 -4.22
CA TYR A 154 8.48 7.01 -2.92
C TYR A 154 7.17 7.56 -2.37
N SER A 155 6.33 8.17 -3.21
CA SER A 155 5.01 8.66 -2.78
C SER A 155 4.10 7.53 -2.25
N ASN A 156 4.23 6.32 -2.79
CA ASN A 156 3.44 5.18 -2.32
C ASN A 156 3.97 4.60 -1.02
N VAL A 157 5.29 4.53 -0.85
CA VAL A 157 5.90 4.15 0.43
C VAL A 157 5.53 5.18 1.50
N LEU A 158 5.63 6.48 1.19
CA LEU A 158 5.27 7.57 2.11
C LEU A 158 3.81 7.47 2.59
N ALA A 159 2.89 7.10 1.69
CA ALA A 159 1.50 6.86 2.05
C ALA A 159 1.33 5.64 2.97
N GLY A 160 2.18 4.62 2.83
CA GLY A 160 2.29 3.48 3.74
C GLY A 160 2.81 3.89 5.10
N SER A 161 4.00 4.51 5.16
CA SER A 161 4.67 4.94 6.39
C SER A 161 3.79 5.87 7.24
N ARG A 162 3.02 6.76 6.61
CA ARG A 162 2.03 7.59 7.33
C ARG A 162 0.90 6.78 7.96
N ASN A 163 0.42 5.73 7.31
CA ASN A 163 -0.56 4.83 7.92
C ASN A 163 0.03 4.00 9.05
N HIS A 164 1.28 3.57 8.91
CA HIS A 164 2.00 2.86 9.95
C HIS A 164 2.22 3.75 11.18
N LEU A 165 2.61 5.01 10.97
CA LEU A 165 2.72 5.99 12.04
C LEU A 165 1.38 6.18 12.75
N ARG A 166 0.27 6.35 12.01
CA ARG A 166 -1.08 6.42 12.60
C ARG A 166 -1.41 5.18 13.43
N ALA A 167 -1.03 3.99 12.96
CA ALA A 167 -1.28 2.73 13.67
C ALA A 167 -0.48 2.65 14.98
N PHE A 168 0.83 2.95 14.95
CA PHE A 168 1.65 2.94 16.16
C PHE A 168 1.23 3.99 17.17
N VAL A 169 0.96 5.22 16.72
CA VAL A 169 0.47 6.30 17.58
C VAL A 169 -0.87 5.94 18.21
N GLY A 170 -1.81 5.39 17.42
CA GLY A 170 -3.08 4.89 17.96
C GLY A 170 -2.87 3.86 19.06
N HIS A 171 -1.99 2.88 18.88
CA HIS A 171 -1.68 1.89 19.93
C HIS A 171 -1.02 2.48 21.19
N ILE A 172 -0.25 3.56 21.06
CA ILE A 172 0.35 4.26 22.22
C ILE A 172 -0.74 5.03 22.98
N GLU A 173 -1.60 5.74 22.27
CA GLU A 173 -2.72 6.50 22.85
C GLU A 173 -3.76 5.58 23.50
N ALA A 174 -3.97 4.37 22.96
CA ALA A 174 -4.77 3.30 23.57
C ALA A 174 -4.33 2.96 25.00
N MET A 175 -3.02 3.08 25.27
CA MET A 175 -2.43 2.82 26.57
C MET A 175 -2.61 4.01 27.54
N GLY A 176 -3.31 5.06 27.11
CA GLY A 176 -3.53 6.31 27.86
C GLY A 176 -2.30 7.21 27.87
N ILE A 177 -1.46 7.13 26.84
CA ILE A 177 -0.20 7.87 26.71
C ILE A 177 -0.30 8.76 25.48
N ASP A 178 -0.17 10.07 25.67
CA ASP A 178 -0.08 11.00 24.54
C ASP A 178 1.24 10.78 23.79
N TYR A 179 1.19 10.58 22.48
CA TYR A 179 2.39 10.41 21.68
C TYR A 179 3.17 11.73 21.56
N SER A 180 4.51 11.64 21.59
CA SER A 180 5.40 12.76 21.30
C SER A 180 6.31 12.37 20.16
N ALA A 181 6.38 13.23 19.14
CA ALA A 181 7.25 13.05 17.99
C ALA A 181 8.71 12.86 18.43
N GLN A 182 9.39 11.92 17.80
CA GLN A 182 10.75 11.52 18.17
C GLN A 182 11.79 11.98 17.15
N TYR A 183 11.37 12.21 15.91
CA TYR A 183 12.24 12.54 14.78
C TYR A 183 11.69 13.71 13.95
N LEU A 184 10.41 13.65 13.55
CA LEU A 184 9.70 14.73 12.87
C LEU A 184 9.32 15.88 13.82
N GLY A 185 8.90 17.03 13.27
CA GLY A 185 8.28 18.08 14.05
C GLY A 185 6.94 17.61 14.63
N GLN A 186 6.62 18.00 15.87
CA GLN A 186 5.35 17.63 16.50
C GLN A 186 4.14 18.06 15.67
N ASP A 187 4.15 19.27 15.12
CA ASP A 187 3.06 19.77 14.27
C ASP A 187 2.85 18.89 13.02
N GLU A 188 3.94 18.33 12.46
CA GLU A 188 3.87 17.43 11.30
C GLU A 188 3.28 16.07 11.68
N VAL A 189 3.69 15.52 12.83
CA VAL A 189 3.09 14.29 13.37
C VAL A 189 1.62 14.52 13.68
N ASP A 190 1.26 15.62 14.32
CA ASP A 190 -0.12 15.99 14.65
C ASP A 190 -0.99 16.09 13.38
N ASP A 191 -0.47 16.66 12.28
CA ASP A 191 -1.16 16.68 10.98
C ASP A 191 -1.32 15.28 10.37
N ILE A 192 -0.36 14.37 10.60
CA ILE A 192 -0.44 12.99 10.11
C ILE A 192 -1.43 12.17 10.94
N VAL A 193 -1.49 12.34 12.26
CA VAL A 193 -2.25 11.47 13.19
C VAL A 193 -3.59 12.07 13.65
N GLY A 194 -3.75 13.39 13.63
CA GLY A 194 -4.80 14.12 14.37
C GLY A 194 -6.25 13.76 14.02
N ASP A 195 -6.51 13.21 12.84
CA ASP A 195 -7.85 12.80 12.39
C ASP A 195 -8.06 11.26 12.43
N PHE A 196 -7.12 10.50 12.99
CA PHE A 196 -6.91 9.10 12.61
C PHE A 196 -6.59 8.12 13.75
N ALA A 197 -6.76 8.51 15.01
CA ALA A 197 -6.60 7.58 16.14
C ALA A 197 -7.61 6.43 16.03
N LEU A 198 -7.13 5.29 15.52
CA LEU A 198 -7.91 4.09 15.29
C LEU A 198 -7.47 3.03 16.28
N GLU A 199 -8.33 2.77 17.26
CA GLU A 199 -8.22 1.57 18.09
C GLU A 199 -8.70 0.37 17.29
N PRO A 200 -7.86 -0.63 16.98
CA PRO A 200 -8.34 -1.84 16.35
C PRO A 200 -9.46 -2.44 17.20
N ALA A 201 -10.59 -2.78 16.57
CA ALA A 201 -11.69 -3.41 17.28
C ALA A 201 -11.26 -4.79 17.81
N GLU A 202 -10.90 -4.86 19.10
CA GLU A 202 -10.42 -6.10 19.71
C GLU A 202 -11.46 -7.23 19.57
N GLY A 203 -10.97 -8.41 19.17
CA GLY A 203 -11.79 -9.60 18.97
C GLY A 203 -12.61 -9.61 17.68
N PHE A 204 -12.64 -8.52 16.90
CA PHE A 204 -13.24 -8.52 15.57
C PHE A 204 -12.21 -8.94 14.51
N VAL A 205 -12.61 -9.86 13.62
CA VAL A 205 -11.76 -10.34 12.54
C VAL A 205 -12.49 -10.19 11.21
N ILE A 206 -11.84 -9.53 10.26
CA ILE A 206 -12.31 -9.36 8.89
C ILE A 206 -12.58 -10.74 8.27
N ASN A 207 -13.75 -10.90 7.66
CA ASN A 207 -14.21 -12.18 7.08
C ASN A 207 -15.14 -11.94 5.88
N ARG A 208 -15.48 -13.03 5.15
CA ARG A 208 -16.36 -12.98 3.95
C ARG A 208 -17.71 -12.32 4.21
N GLY A 209 -18.18 -12.32 5.45
CA GLY A 209 -19.42 -11.67 5.83
C GLY A 209 -19.41 -10.17 5.55
N LEU A 210 -18.24 -9.53 5.41
CA LEU A 210 -18.06 -8.10 5.14
C LEU A 210 -18.22 -7.71 3.65
N ASN A 211 -18.29 -8.68 2.73
CA ASN A 211 -18.47 -8.43 1.30
C ASN A 211 -19.81 -7.75 1.00
N ASP A 212 -19.79 -6.46 0.65
CA ASP A 212 -20.97 -5.69 0.25
C ASP A 212 -20.58 -4.29 -0.24
N ALA A 213 -21.60 -3.47 -0.53
CA ALA A 213 -21.49 -2.03 -0.67
C ALA A 213 -21.50 -1.33 0.70
N TRP A 214 -20.62 -0.35 0.84
CA TRP A 214 -20.41 0.47 2.01
C TRP A 214 -20.40 1.94 1.60
N PHE A 215 -20.88 2.84 2.45
CA PHE A 215 -20.98 4.27 2.11
C PHE A 215 -20.96 5.14 3.36
N ASN A 216 -20.64 6.41 3.19
CA ASN A 216 -20.89 7.43 4.22
C ASN A 216 -22.26 8.09 3.96
N PRO A 217 -23.22 8.01 4.90
CA PRO A 217 -24.52 8.68 4.77
C PRO A 217 -24.46 10.20 4.61
N GLU A 218 -23.39 10.84 5.08
CA GLU A 218 -23.22 12.29 5.02
C GLU A 218 -22.75 12.77 3.64
N THR A 219 -22.08 11.90 2.88
CA THR A 219 -21.57 12.19 1.53
C THR A 219 -22.22 11.25 0.52
N GLY A 220 -23.50 11.47 0.21
CA GLY A 220 -24.25 10.61 -0.71
C GLY A 220 -23.73 10.64 -2.15
N GLY A 221 -23.80 9.50 -2.84
CA GLY A 221 -23.41 9.35 -4.25
C GLY A 221 -21.99 8.80 -4.48
N GLN A 222 -21.24 8.58 -3.41
CA GLN A 222 -19.95 7.91 -3.38
C GLN A 222 -19.97 6.75 -2.38
N GLY A 223 -19.04 5.82 -2.52
CA GLY A 223 -18.96 4.66 -1.63
C GLY A 223 -18.00 3.60 -2.14
N PHE A 224 -18.00 2.48 -1.42
CA PHE A 224 -17.02 1.43 -1.56
C PHE A 224 -17.71 0.09 -1.79
N PHE A 225 -17.18 -0.72 -2.69
CA PHE A 225 -17.54 -2.13 -2.82
C PHE A 225 -16.39 -2.95 -2.27
N ILE A 226 -16.61 -3.66 -1.17
CA ILE A 226 -15.56 -4.40 -0.46
C ILE A 226 -15.69 -5.88 -0.77
N THR A 227 -14.57 -6.52 -1.07
CA THR A 227 -14.46 -7.97 -1.25
C THR A 227 -13.31 -8.52 -0.44
N VAL A 228 -13.62 -9.43 0.48
CA VAL A 228 -12.71 -10.14 1.36
C VAL A 228 -12.46 -11.55 0.82
N TYR A 229 -11.19 -11.92 0.75
CA TYR A 229 -10.67 -13.23 0.41
C TYR A 229 -9.90 -13.79 1.62
N PRO A 230 -10.55 -14.54 2.55
CA PRO A 230 -9.89 -15.02 3.77
C PRO A 230 -8.72 -15.95 3.52
N GLU A 231 -8.78 -16.72 2.44
CA GLU A 231 -7.65 -17.46 1.91
C GLU A 231 -7.48 -16.91 0.49
N PRO A 232 -6.57 -15.95 0.25
CA PRO A 232 -5.26 -15.77 0.90
C PRO A 232 -5.08 -14.47 1.74
N GLU A 233 -6.00 -14.14 2.65
CA GLU A 233 -5.95 -12.91 3.48
C GLU A 233 -5.83 -11.60 2.70
N LEU A 234 -6.50 -11.54 1.54
CA LEU A 234 -6.56 -10.34 0.70
C LEU A 234 -7.90 -9.63 0.81
N LEU A 235 -7.85 -8.31 0.72
CA LEU A 235 -9.02 -7.46 0.58
C LEU A 235 -8.85 -6.61 -0.68
N PHE A 236 -9.92 -6.55 -1.47
CA PHE A 236 -10.06 -5.65 -2.61
C PHE A 236 -11.22 -4.71 -2.33
N LEU A 237 -11.08 -3.44 -2.70
CA LEU A 237 -12.20 -2.54 -2.81
C LEU A 237 -12.22 -1.75 -4.12
N GLY A 238 -13.44 -1.45 -4.58
CA GLY A 238 -13.68 -0.42 -5.58
C GLY A 238 -14.26 0.81 -4.90
N TRP A 239 -13.65 1.98 -5.08
CA TRP A 239 -14.13 3.25 -4.56
C TRP A 239 -14.76 4.05 -5.71
N VAL A 240 -16.08 4.24 -5.66
CA VAL A 240 -16.79 5.12 -6.59
C VAL A 240 -16.90 6.49 -5.93
N THR A 241 -16.38 7.52 -6.59
CA THR A 241 -16.22 8.86 -6.01
C THR A 241 -16.29 9.95 -7.09
N PHE A 242 -15.90 11.17 -6.73
CA PHE A 242 -15.82 12.31 -7.61
C PHE A 242 -14.41 12.89 -7.64
N ASP A 243 -14.15 13.71 -8.64
CA ASP A 243 -12.94 14.52 -8.71
C ASP A 243 -12.90 15.55 -7.55
N THR A 244 -11.70 16.04 -7.23
CA THR A 244 -11.45 16.98 -6.14
C THR A 244 -12.07 18.34 -6.42
N GLU A 245 -12.20 18.69 -7.70
CA GLU A 245 -12.88 19.87 -8.18
C GLU A 245 -13.95 19.51 -9.21
N ARG A 246 -15.04 20.30 -9.24
CA ARG A 246 -16.03 20.13 -10.30
C ARG A 246 -15.41 20.56 -11.64
N PRO A 247 -15.54 19.74 -12.69
CA PRO A 247 -15.10 20.17 -14.01
C PRO A 247 -15.90 21.39 -14.47
N ASN A 248 -15.28 22.21 -15.31
CA ASN A 248 -15.92 23.35 -15.95
C ASN A 248 -17.23 22.91 -16.65
N GLU A 249 -18.26 23.76 -16.62
CA GLU A 249 -19.57 23.51 -17.24
C GLU A 249 -19.50 23.18 -18.74
N GLU A 250 -18.43 23.59 -19.43
CA GLU A 250 -18.20 23.25 -20.84
C GLU A 250 -17.76 21.79 -21.06
N VAL A 251 -17.26 21.12 -20.03
CA VAL A 251 -16.85 19.71 -20.11
C VAL A 251 -18.10 18.84 -20.06
N THR A 252 -18.32 18.06 -21.12
CA THR A 252 -19.48 17.14 -21.22
C THR A 252 -19.03 15.70 -21.29
N ALA A 253 -19.80 14.80 -20.69
CA ALA A 253 -19.64 13.35 -20.85
C ALA A 253 -20.80 12.78 -21.67
N LYS A 254 -20.51 11.76 -22.48
CA LYS A 254 -21.57 11.03 -23.23
C LYS A 254 -22.40 10.12 -22.32
N LEU A 255 -21.78 9.61 -21.24
CA LEU A 255 -22.38 8.75 -20.24
C LEU A 255 -21.89 9.21 -18.86
N GLY A 256 -22.81 9.35 -17.91
CA GLY A 256 -22.48 9.81 -16.55
C GLY A 256 -22.10 11.29 -16.49
N GLY A 257 -21.52 11.69 -15.36
CA GLY A 257 -21.00 13.05 -15.14
C GLY A 257 -19.49 13.10 -15.38
N PRO A 258 -18.94 14.17 -15.99
CA PRO A 258 -17.51 14.28 -16.31
C PRO A 258 -16.57 14.27 -15.09
N GLY A 259 -17.10 14.62 -13.91
CA GLY A 259 -16.36 14.60 -12.64
C GLY A 259 -16.46 13.29 -11.87
N GLN A 260 -17.10 12.24 -12.40
CA GLN A 260 -17.14 10.94 -11.74
C GLN A 260 -15.78 10.26 -11.82
N ARG A 261 -15.35 9.65 -10.72
CA ARG A 261 -14.09 8.91 -10.61
C ARG A 261 -14.37 7.53 -10.02
N TRP A 262 -13.51 6.59 -10.35
CA TRP A 262 -13.44 5.33 -9.64
C TRP A 262 -11.98 5.01 -9.40
N LEU A 263 -11.69 4.48 -8.22
CA LEU A 263 -10.38 3.98 -7.83
C LEU A 263 -10.55 2.53 -7.41
N THR A 264 -9.49 1.76 -7.49
CA THR A 264 -9.45 0.45 -6.84
C THR A 264 -8.37 0.48 -5.77
N ALA A 265 -8.52 -0.33 -4.74
CA ALA A 265 -7.45 -0.55 -3.80
C ALA A 265 -7.41 -2.02 -3.40
N GLN A 266 -6.21 -2.53 -3.15
CA GLN A 266 -6.03 -3.91 -2.74
C GLN A 266 -4.88 -4.05 -1.76
N GLY A 267 -4.95 -5.04 -0.89
CA GLY A 267 -3.89 -5.35 0.03
C GLY A 267 -4.26 -6.45 1.00
N THR A 268 -3.46 -6.60 2.05
CA THR A 268 -3.63 -7.63 3.08
C THR A 268 -4.46 -7.08 4.24
N PHE A 269 -5.03 -7.98 5.01
CA PHE A 269 -5.77 -7.62 6.21
C PHE A 269 -5.42 -8.55 7.36
N ALA A 270 -5.52 -8.04 8.57
CA ALA A 270 -5.37 -8.85 9.77
C ALA A 270 -6.11 -8.22 10.95
N GLY A 271 -6.75 -9.09 11.74
CA GLY A 271 -7.72 -8.64 12.74
C GLY A 271 -8.84 -7.82 12.08
N SER A 272 -9.08 -6.62 12.59
CA SER A 272 -10.13 -5.70 12.15
C SER A 272 -9.66 -4.67 11.13
N GLN A 273 -8.40 -4.72 10.70
CA GLN A 273 -7.78 -3.71 9.84
C GLN A 273 -7.25 -4.30 8.52
N ALA A 274 -7.24 -3.48 7.48
CA ALA A 274 -6.66 -3.80 6.18
C ALA A 274 -5.87 -2.61 5.63
N GLU A 275 -4.67 -2.89 5.15
CA GLU A 275 -3.78 -1.91 4.51
C GLU A 275 -3.77 -2.14 3.01
N LEU A 276 -4.18 -1.13 2.26
CA LEU A 276 -4.54 -1.26 0.86
C LEU A 276 -3.83 -0.20 0.03
N THR A 277 -3.25 -0.60 -1.09
CA THR A 277 -2.65 0.33 -2.06
C THR A 277 -3.72 0.76 -3.06
N ILE A 278 -3.92 2.07 -3.21
CA ILE A 278 -4.81 2.64 -4.23
C ILE A 278 -4.14 2.52 -5.60
N THR A 279 -4.88 2.02 -6.58
CA THR A 279 -4.51 2.04 -7.99
C THR A 279 -5.47 2.95 -8.75
N ASN A 280 -4.90 3.88 -9.52
CA ASN A 280 -5.64 4.68 -10.49
C ASN A 280 -5.42 4.11 -11.88
N THR A 281 -6.52 3.85 -12.61
CA THR A 281 -6.46 3.32 -13.96
C THR A 281 -7.06 4.32 -14.93
N THR A 282 -6.26 4.79 -15.88
CA THR A 282 -6.55 5.87 -16.82
C THR A 282 -6.45 5.40 -18.27
N GLU A 283 -6.66 6.31 -19.23
CA GLU A 283 -6.59 6.11 -20.69
C GLU A 283 -7.61 5.15 -21.32
N GLY A 284 -8.34 4.37 -20.53
CA GLY A 284 -9.37 3.44 -21.03
C GLY A 284 -10.53 4.12 -21.76
N VAL A 285 -11.12 3.40 -22.70
CA VAL A 285 -12.37 3.78 -23.39
C VAL A 285 -13.47 2.77 -23.06
N PHE A 286 -14.71 3.25 -22.94
CA PHE A 286 -15.88 2.44 -22.59
C PHE A 286 -16.01 1.21 -23.50
N ASP A 287 -16.04 0.02 -22.88
CA ASP A 287 -16.21 -1.28 -23.53
C ASP A 287 -15.28 -1.51 -24.72
N SER A 288 -14.01 -1.12 -24.57
CA SER A 288 -12.98 -1.29 -25.58
C SER A 288 -11.66 -1.77 -24.97
N ASP A 289 -10.95 -2.60 -25.73
CA ASP A 289 -9.58 -3.03 -25.45
C ASP A 289 -8.53 -2.04 -25.96
N THR A 290 -8.95 -0.98 -26.67
CA THR A 290 -8.06 0.04 -27.23
C THR A 290 -8.60 1.47 -27.04
N PRO A 291 -7.74 2.44 -26.68
CA PRO A 291 -6.33 2.28 -26.32
C PRO A 291 -6.16 1.46 -25.02
N GLN A 292 -4.96 0.92 -24.82
CA GLN A 292 -4.63 0.18 -23.59
C GLN A 292 -4.68 1.13 -22.39
N VAL A 293 -5.14 0.61 -21.26
CA VAL A 293 -5.17 1.38 -20.01
C VAL A 293 -3.77 1.60 -19.46
N ALA A 294 -3.59 2.70 -18.73
CA ALA A 294 -2.44 2.90 -17.85
C ALA A 294 -2.90 2.73 -16.40
N SER A 295 -2.13 1.98 -15.60
CA SER A 295 -2.42 1.79 -14.17
C SER A 295 -1.20 2.18 -13.36
N GLU A 296 -1.41 3.02 -12.36
CA GLU A 296 -0.37 3.45 -11.44
C GLU A 296 -0.87 3.41 -9.99
N SER A 297 0.06 3.23 -9.07
CA SER A 297 -0.22 3.30 -7.65
C SER A 297 -0.34 4.77 -7.23
N PHE A 298 -1.40 5.10 -6.51
CA PHE A 298 -1.92 6.47 -6.36
C PHE A 298 -2.20 6.86 -4.90
N GLY A 299 -1.61 6.15 -3.93
CA GLY A 299 -1.83 6.36 -2.50
C GLY A 299 -2.20 5.09 -1.75
N SER A 300 -2.68 5.25 -0.52
CA SER A 300 -3.01 4.15 0.39
C SER A 300 -4.37 4.34 1.07
N ILE A 301 -4.95 3.23 1.50
CA ILE A 301 -6.11 3.18 2.38
C ILE A 301 -5.77 2.30 3.59
N LEU A 302 -6.00 2.83 4.79
CA LEU A 302 -6.19 2.03 6.00
C LEU A 302 -7.69 1.89 6.25
N LEU A 303 -8.19 0.67 6.09
CA LEU A 303 -9.58 0.33 6.35
C LEU A 303 -9.68 -0.37 7.69
N GLN A 304 -10.49 0.17 8.60
CA GLN A 304 -10.82 -0.46 9.87
C GLN A 304 -12.32 -0.77 9.94
N PHE A 305 -12.66 -1.95 10.43
CA PHE A 305 -14.03 -2.28 10.80
C PHE A 305 -14.20 -2.28 12.32
N ASP A 306 -15.22 -1.59 12.80
CA ASP A 306 -15.59 -1.66 14.22
C ASP A 306 -16.40 -2.93 14.51
N ASN A 307 -17.22 -3.33 13.52
CA ASN A 307 -18.14 -4.45 13.58
C ASN A 307 -18.68 -4.76 12.16
N CYS A 308 -19.67 -5.65 12.07
CA CYS A 308 -20.30 -6.04 10.81
C CYS A 308 -21.07 -4.93 10.05
N ALA A 309 -21.30 -3.77 10.66
CA ALA A 309 -22.15 -2.71 10.11
C ALA A 309 -21.46 -1.34 9.99
N SER A 310 -20.35 -1.11 10.70
CA SER A 310 -19.60 0.14 10.67
C SER A 310 -18.09 -0.07 10.58
N GLY A 311 -17.44 0.92 10.02
CA GLY A 311 -16.00 1.04 9.97
C GLY A 311 -15.61 2.43 9.50
N ILE A 312 -14.34 2.59 9.17
CA ILE A 312 -13.76 3.83 8.71
C ILE A 312 -12.69 3.53 7.66
N VAL A 313 -12.71 4.33 6.59
CA VAL A 313 -11.69 4.34 5.54
C VAL A 313 -10.85 5.57 5.78
N ILE A 314 -9.56 5.39 6.04
CA ILE A 314 -8.57 6.46 6.04
C ILE A 314 -7.85 6.37 4.71
N TYR A 315 -7.79 7.47 3.96
CA TYR A 315 -7.04 7.54 2.72
C TYR A 315 -5.89 8.54 2.83
N ASP A 316 -4.80 8.25 2.11
CA ASP A 316 -3.65 9.13 1.97
C ASP A 316 -3.21 9.11 0.49
N ILE A 317 -3.26 10.27 -0.16
CA ILE A 317 -2.86 10.50 -1.55
C ILE A 317 -1.83 11.63 -1.56
N PRO A 318 -0.54 11.32 -1.31
CA PRO A 318 0.50 12.33 -1.14
C PRO A 318 0.70 13.22 -2.36
N SER A 319 0.57 12.65 -3.57
CA SER A 319 0.74 13.38 -4.84
C SER A 319 -0.27 14.54 -5.00
N LEU A 320 -1.40 14.48 -4.31
CA LEU A 320 -2.41 15.54 -4.29
C LEU A 320 -2.43 16.31 -2.96
N GLN A 321 -1.56 15.95 -2.00
CA GLN A 321 -1.61 16.44 -0.61
C GLN A 321 -3.00 16.24 0.01
N LEU A 322 -3.61 15.09 -0.27
CA LEU A 322 -4.95 14.76 0.20
C LEU A 322 -4.91 13.60 1.18
N THR A 323 -5.26 13.89 2.42
CA THR A 323 -5.52 12.89 3.45
C THR A 323 -6.95 13.08 3.95
N GLY A 324 -7.54 12.05 4.54
CA GLY A 324 -8.84 12.18 5.17
C GLY A 324 -9.43 10.85 5.61
N SER A 325 -10.49 10.94 6.42
CA SER A 325 -11.22 9.77 6.91
C SER A 325 -12.68 9.82 6.46
N ILE A 326 -13.22 8.64 6.17
CA ILE A 326 -14.58 8.44 5.70
C ILE A 326 -15.21 7.37 6.58
N PRO A 327 -16.06 7.74 7.55
CA PRO A 327 -16.87 6.78 8.28
C PRO A 327 -17.79 6.06 7.31
N ILE A 328 -17.76 4.73 7.32
CA ILE A 328 -18.56 3.91 6.42
C ILE A 328 -19.58 3.08 7.18
N ARG A 329 -20.74 2.91 6.56
CA ARG A 329 -21.78 1.98 6.97
C ARG A 329 -22.14 1.07 5.82
N ARG A 330 -22.52 -0.15 6.15
CA ARG A 330 -23.03 -1.09 5.14
C ARG A 330 -24.34 -0.57 4.55
N VAL A 331 -24.49 -0.67 3.23
CA VAL A 331 -25.72 -0.24 2.52
C VAL A 331 -26.90 -1.14 2.88
N ALA A 332 -26.70 -2.46 2.89
CA ALA A 332 -27.71 -3.42 3.27
C ALA A 332 -27.54 -3.83 4.75
N PRO A 333 -28.60 -3.85 5.58
CA PRO A 333 -28.51 -4.45 6.90
C PRO A 333 -28.18 -5.95 6.75
N ASP A 334 -27.30 -6.42 7.63
CA ASP A 334 -26.61 -7.71 7.54
C ASP A 334 -27.51 -8.92 7.23
N GLN A 335 -26.98 -9.90 6.49
CA GLN A 335 -27.64 -11.20 6.39
C GLN A 335 -27.31 -12.01 7.64
N PRO A 336 -28.30 -12.40 8.46
CA PRO A 336 -28.04 -13.06 9.74
C PRO A 336 -27.11 -14.27 9.59
N GLY A 337 -25.95 -14.21 10.24
CA GLY A 337 -25.03 -15.34 10.38
C GLY A 337 -23.87 -15.42 9.39
N LEU A 338 -23.68 -14.44 8.49
CA LEU A 338 -22.49 -14.41 7.62
C LEU A 338 -21.34 -13.58 8.20
N CYS A 339 -21.64 -12.43 8.80
CA CYS A 339 -20.66 -11.66 9.56
C CYS A 339 -20.88 -11.92 11.06
N THR A 340 -19.85 -12.40 11.74
CA THR A 340 -19.87 -12.61 13.18
C THR A 340 -19.02 -11.55 13.85
N ASN A 341 -19.63 -10.75 14.74
CA ASN A 341 -18.88 -9.89 15.66
C ASN A 341 -18.03 -10.75 16.60
N ALA A 342 -17.04 -10.14 17.25
CA ALA A 342 -16.29 -10.74 18.34
C ALA A 342 -17.23 -11.48 19.31
N GLN A 343 -16.89 -12.72 19.70
CA GLN A 343 -17.59 -13.36 20.81
C GLN A 343 -17.35 -12.51 22.06
N GLU A 344 -18.41 -11.97 22.66
CA GLU A 344 -18.29 -11.41 24.01
C GLU A 344 -17.71 -12.51 24.93
N PRO A 345 -16.72 -12.20 25.78
CA PRO A 345 -16.27 -13.15 26.78
C PRO A 345 -17.49 -13.61 27.59
N SER A 346 -17.66 -14.93 27.69
CA SER A 346 -18.75 -15.49 28.49
C SER A 346 -18.64 -14.98 29.93
N PRO A 347 -19.76 -14.53 30.54
CA PRO A 347 -19.75 -13.89 31.86
C PRO A 347 -19.27 -14.78 32.99
#